data_AF-A0A4Q8R2W3-F1
#
_entry.id   AF-A0A4Q8R2W3-F1
#
_cell.length_a   1.000
_cell.length_b   1.000
_cell.length_c   1.000
_cell.angle_alpha   90.00
_cell.angle_beta   90.00
_cell.angle_gamma   90.00
#
_symmetry.space_group_name_H-M   'P 1'
#
loop_
_entity.id
_entity.type
_entity.pdbx_description
1 polymer ?
#
loop_
_entity_poly.entity_id
_entity_poly.type
_entity_poly.pdbx_seq_one_letter_code
_entity_poly.pdbx_strand_id
1 'polypeptide(L)'
;MAQTFFQDFRKDNGFPVTVEYSYRPGSETTYSPRFGAEGGDPCDICIIASWPNTPEYNRVFGILRNLEWGRHPRWLTPFVWLALQTVKLDIWLRELPAALSEAERERMEEWLIEHHVYEPSEEDFY
;
A
#
# COMPACT_ATOMS: atom_id res chain seq x y z
N MET A 1 -4.86 13.57 -6.95
CA MET A 1 -4.40 12.19 -6.74
C MET A 1 -5.18 11.65 -5.57
N ALA A 2 -5.73 10.44 -5.64
CA ALA A 2 -6.34 9.81 -4.46
C ALA A 2 -5.23 9.61 -3.41
N GLN A 3 -5.49 9.99 -2.16
CA GLN A 3 -4.54 9.79 -1.07
C GLN A 3 -4.43 8.30 -0.80
N THR A 4 -3.20 7.79 -0.71
CA THR A 4 -2.94 6.41 -0.31
C THR A 4 -2.35 6.39 1.08
N PHE A 5 -2.73 5.36 1.83
CA PHE A 5 -2.33 5.14 3.22
C PHE A 5 -1.64 3.79 3.33
N PHE A 6 -0.83 3.61 4.38
CA PHE A 6 -0.08 2.39 4.63
C PHE A 6 -0.47 1.82 5.99
N GLN A 7 -0.69 0.51 6.04
CA GLN A 7 -1.00 -0.17 7.29
C GLN A 7 -0.28 -1.52 7.37
N ASP A 8 0.24 -1.83 8.54
CA ASP A 8 0.90 -3.11 8.82
C ASP A 8 -0.11 -4.14 9.32
N PHE A 9 -0.06 -5.34 8.74
CA PHE A 9 -0.88 -6.49 9.08
C PHE A 9 -0.04 -7.76 9.24
N ARG A 10 -0.68 -8.76 9.85
CA ARG A 10 -0.21 -10.15 9.80
C ARG A 10 -1.25 -10.97 9.05
N LYS A 11 -0.79 -11.71 8.05
CA LYS A 11 -1.61 -12.72 7.34
C LYS A 11 -2.01 -13.85 8.28
N ASP A 12 -2.97 -14.67 7.86
CA ASP A 12 -3.45 -15.83 8.62
C ASP A 12 -2.33 -16.84 8.93
N ASN A 13 -1.37 -16.97 8.00
CA ASN A 13 -0.18 -17.81 8.16
C ASN A 13 0.91 -17.17 9.04
N GLY A 14 0.64 -16.00 9.64
CA GLY A 14 1.58 -15.25 10.49
C GLY A 14 2.60 -14.42 9.73
N PHE A 15 2.57 -14.40 8.39
CA PHE A 15 3.52 -13.63 7.59
C PHE A 15 3.23 -12.12 7.71
N PRO A 16 4.22 -11.29 8.08
CA PRO A 16 4.02 -9.86 8.23
C PRO A 16 4.00 -9.17 6.86
N VAL A 17 2.99 -8.32 6.64
CA VAL A 17 2.79 -7.59 5.39
C VAL A 17 2.44 -6.14 5.67
N THR A 18 2.84 -5.24 4.79
CA THR A 18 2.35 -3.87 4.74
C THR A 18 1.42 -3.77 3.54
N VAL A 19 0.26 -3.16 3.71
CA VAL A 19 -0.71 -2.91 2.65
C VAL A 19 -0.78 -1.42 2.35
N GLU A 20 -0.83 -1.08 1.07
CA GLU A 20 -1.21 0.24 0.58
C GLU A 20 -2.68 0.22 0.21
N TYR A 21 -3.45 1.18 0.72
CA TYR A 21 -4.87 1.27 0.43
C TYR A 21 -5.29 2.70 0.09
N SER A 22 -6.28 2.83 -0.79
CA SER A 22 -7.00 4.08 -1.00
C SER A 22 -8.23 4.12 -0.12
N TYR A 23 -8.47 5.28 0.49
CA TYR A 23 -9.69 5.55 1.25
C TYR A 23 -10.58 6.52 0.49
N ARG A 24 -11.87 6.18 0.35
CA ARG A 24 -12.89 7.09 -0.16
C ARG A 24 -13.94 7.28 0.94
N PRO A 25 -14.05 8.49 1.53
CA PRO A 25 -15.08 8.74 2.51
C PRO A 25 -16.45 8.55 1.86
N GLY A 26 -17.35 7.88 2.58
CA GLY A 26 -18.75 7.79 2.22
C GLY A 26 -19.41 9.17 2.24
N SER A 27 -20.57 9.29 1.60
CA SER A 27 -21.40 10.50 1.69
C SER A 27 -22.56 10.26 2.67
N GLU A 28 -22.87 11.25 3.50
CA GLU A 28 -24.06 11.17 4.32
C GLU A 28 -25.32 11.17 3.44
N THR A 29 -26.36 10.47 3.88
CA THR A 29 -27.68 10.51 3.26
C THR A 29 -28.15 11.95 3.14
N THR A 30 -28.19 12.47 1.91
CA THR A 30 -28.67 13.82 1.66
C THR A 30 -30.18 13.75 1.46
N TYR A 31 -30.94 14.42 2.33
CA TYR A 31 -32.39 14.47 2.18
C TYR A 31 -32.76 15.55 1.16
N SER A 32 -33.44 15.14 0.08
CA SER A 32 -34.05 16.06 -0.87
C SER A 32 -35.57 16.05 -0.72
N PRO A 33 -36.23 17.20 -0.43
CA PRO A 33 -37.68 17.27 -0.27
C PRO A 33 -38.49 16.79 -1.49
N ARG A 34 -37.87 16.74 -2.68
CA ARG A 34 -38.50 16.30 -3.93
C ARG A 34 -38.31 14.81 -4.25
N PHE A 35 -37.23 14.20 -3.76
CA PHE A 35 -36.82 12.84 -4.16
C PHE A 35 -36.72 11.85 -2.98
N GLY A 36 -36.90 12.33 -1.74
CA GLY A 36 -36.77 11.51 -0.54
C GLY A 36 -35.34 11.48 -0.01
N ALA A 37 -35.04 10.50 0.85
CA ALA A 37 -33.67 10.23 1.27
C ALA A 37 -32.95 9.49 0.14
N GLU A 38 -31.98 10.15 -0.49
CA GLU A 38 -31.04 9.44 -1.36
C GLU A 38 -30.04 8.74 -0.44
N GLY A 39 -29.96 7.40 -0.58
CA GLY A 39 -29.05 6.56 0.20
C GLY A 39 -27.63 7.09 0.06
N GLY A 40 -27.00 7.44 1.18
CA GLY A 40 -25.60 7.88 1.19
C GLY A 40 -24.69 6.79 0.62
N ASP A 41 -23.58 7.20 0.03
CA ASP A 41 -22.59 6.25 -0.46
C ASP A 41 -21.84 5.65 0.74
N PRO A 42 -21.68 4.32 0.83
CA PRO A 42 -20.86 3.72 1.87
C PRO A 42 -19.40 4.18 1.73
N CYS A 43 -18.69 4.17 2.87
CA CYS A 43 -17.24 4.30 2.88
C CYS A 43 -16.62 3.13 2.11
N ASP A 44 -15.62 3.42 1.28
CA ASP A 44 -14.97 2.42 0.44
C ASP A 44 -13.46 2.44 0.66
N ILE A 45 -12.89 1.26 0.87
CA ILE A 45 -11.45 1.05 0.99
C ILE A 45 -11.06 -0.05 0.04
N CYS A 46 -10.02 0.23 -0.75
CA CYS A 46 -9.46 -0.72 -1.69
C CYS A 46 -7.96 -0.86 -1.45
N ILE A 47 -7.51 -2.09 -1.22
CA ILE A 47 -6.09 -2.42 -1.14
C ILE A 47 -5.51 -2.41 -2.55
N ILE A 48 -4.55 -1.52 -2.78
CA ILE A 48 -3.87 -1.32 -4.07
C ILE A 48 -2.71 -2.30 -4.22
N ALA A 49 -1.91 -2.45 -3.16
CA ALA A 49 -0.70 -3.24 -3.17
C ALA A 49 -0.40 -3.81 -1.78
N SER A 50 0.38 -4.88 -1.75
CA SER A 50 0.89 -5.49 -0.51
C SER A 50 2.33 -5.96 -0.72
N TRP A 51 3.17 -5.81 0.30
CA TRP A 51 4.56 -6.29 0.28
C TRP A 51 4.99 -6.82 1.66
N PRO A 52 6.06 -7.62 1.73
CA PRO A 52 6.55 -8.15 2.99
C PRO A 52 7.02 -7.05 3.95
N ASN A 53 6.56 -7.09 5.19
CA ASN A 53 7.10 -6.24 6.26
C ASN A 53 8.15 -7.02 7.06
N THR A 54 9.30 -7.27 6.43
CA THR A 54 10.41 -8.01 7.04
C THR A 54 11.71 -7.22 6.97
N PRO A 55 12.59 -7.33 7.99
CA PRO A 55 13.92 -6.69 7.95
C PRO A 55 14.74 -7.08 6.72
N GLU A 56 14.61 -8.33 6.26
CA GLU A 56 15.28 -8.84 5.08
C GLU A 56 14.79 -8.16 3.81
N TYR A 57 13.47 -8.02 3.63
CA TYR A 57 12.89 -7.31 2.49
C TYR A 57 13.32 -5.83 2.48
N ASN A 58 13.23 -5.15 3.62
CA ASN A 58 13.66 -3.75 3.75
C ASN A 58 15.14 -3.55 3.39
N ARG A 59 16.00 -4.50 3.77
CA ARG A 59 17.41 -4.48 3.40
C ARG A 59 17.61 -4.63 1.90
N VAL A 60 16.94 -5.58 1.25
CA VAL A 60 17.05 -5.80 -0.20
C VAL A 60 16.52 -4.60 -0.97
N PHE A 61 15.39 -4.04 -0.54
CA PHE A 61 14.82 -2.82 -1.13
C PHE A 61 15.76 -1.61 -0.96
N GLY A 62 16.43 -1.49 0.19
CA GLY A 62 17.48 -0.48 0.39
C GLY A 62 18.67 -0.66 -0.55
N ILE A 63 19.08 -1.90 -0.83
CA ILE A 63 20.12 -2.19 -1.83
C ILE A 63 19.66 -1.77 -3.23
N LEU A 64 18.40 -2.08 -3.60
CA LEU A 64 17.83 -1.63 -4.88
C LEU A 64 17.93 -0.11 -5.02
N ARG A 65 17.46 0.64 -4.03
CA ARG A 65 17.52 2.12 -4.04
C ARG A 65 18.94 2.64 -4.14
N ASN A 66 19.88 2.05 -3.42
CA ASN A 66 21.30 2.40 -3.51
C ASN A 66 21.89 2.13 -4.91
N LEU A 67 21.47 1.06 -5.58
CA LEU A 67 21.91 0.76 -6.93
C LEU A 67 21.27 1.70 -7.96
N GLU A 68 19.98 2.00 -7.83
CA GLU A 68 19.25 2.88 -8.76
C GLU A 68 19.70 4.33 -8.67
N TRP A 69 19.89 4.84 -7.45
CA TRP A 69 20.18 6.26 -7.21
C TRP A 69 21.65 6.53 -6.89
N GLY A 70 22.45 5.47 -6.70
CA GLY A 70 23.87 5.57 -6.47
C GLY A 70 24.62 6.13 -7.67
N ARG A 71 25.61 6.99 -7.41
CA ARG A 71 26.53 7.46 -8.45
C ARG A 71 27.60 6.40 -8.69
N HIS A 72 27.49 5.69 -9.81
CA HIS A 72 28.43 4.64 -10.18
C HIS A 72 29.39 5.10 -11.28
N PRO A 73 30.69 4.76 -11.20
CA PRO A 73 31.62 4.94 -12.30
C PRO A 73 31.15 4.22 -13.58
N ARG A 74 31.39 4.81 -14.76
CA ARG A 74 30.90 4.25 -16.05
C ARG A 74 31.35 2.81 -16.30
N TRP A 75 32.56 2.42 -15.90
CA TRP A 75 33.07 1.05 -16.09
C TRP A 75 32.32 0.02 -15.21
N LEU A 76 31.65 0.44 -14.14
CA LEU A 76 30.82 -0.42 -13.29
C LEU A 76 29.39 -0.60 -13.83
N THR A 77 28.96 0.18 -14.81
CA THR A 77 27.60 0.12 -15.36
C THR A 77 27.10 -1.28 -15.73
N PRO A 78 27.86 -2.17 -16.40
CA PRO A 78 27.37 -3.52 -16.70
C PRO A 78 27.15 -4.36 -15.44
N PHE A 79 28.02 -4.21 -14.42
CA PHE A 79 27.90 -4.93 -13.16
C PHE A 79 26.73 -4.40 -12.31
N VAL A 80 26.55 -3.08 -12.27
CA VAL A 80 25.41 -2.43 -11.61
C VAL A 80 24.10 -2.84 -12.28
N TRP A 81 24.07 -2.88 -13.60
CA TRP A 81 22.90 -3.35 -14.34
C TRP A 81 22.57 -4.80 -13.99
N LEU A 82 23.55 -5.69 -13.97
CA LEU A 82 23.33 -7.09 -13.60
C LEU A 82 22.88 -7.23 -12.14
N ALA A 83 23.49 -6.49 -11.22
CA ALA A 83 23.09 -6.45 -9.81
C ALA A 83 21.66 -5.91 -9.63
N LEU A 84 21.24 -4.92 -10.44
CA LEU A 84 19.86 -4.43 -10.44
C LEU A 84 18.89 -5.54 -10.86
N GLN A 85 19.21 -6.31 -11.90
CA GLN A 85 18.34 -7.41 -12.34
C GLN A 85 18.24 -8.51 -11.29
N THR A 86 19.34 -8.89 -10.64
CA THR A 86 19.31 -9.93 -9.60
C THR A 86 18.54 -9.49 -8.37
N VAL A 87 18.71 -8.23 -7.94
CA VAL A 87 17.97 -7.67 -6.80
C VAL A 87 16.47 -7.57 -7.11
N LYS A 88 16.09 -7.13 -8.32
CA LYS A 88 14.68 -7.09 -8.75
C LYS A 88 14.04 -8.48 -8.74
N LEU A 89 14.78 -9.50 -9.17
CA LEU A 89 14.30 -10.88 -9.14
C LEU A 89 14.14 -11.40 -7.70
N ASP A 90 15.07 -11.08 -6.80
CA ASP A 90 14.96 -11.45 -5.37
C ASP A 90 13.75 -10.76 -4.70
N ILE A 91 13.52 -9.48 -4.99
CA ILE A 91 12.34 -8.74 -4.53
C ILE A 91 11.06 -9.41 -5.01
N TRP A 92 10.97 -9.71 -6.32
CA TRP A 92 9.82 -10.38 -6.89
C TRP A 92 9.53 -11.73 -6.22
N LEU A 93 10.56 -12.55 -5.99
CA LEU A 93 10.41 -13.83 -5.28
C LEU A 93 9.92 -13.66 -3.84
N ARG A 94 10.35 -12.60 -3.15
CA ARG A 94 9.95 -12.29 -1.77
C ARG A 94 8.54 -11.70 -1.68
N GLU A 95 8.03 -11.08 -2.73
CA GLU A 95 6.66 -10.56 -2.78
C GLU A 95 5.60 -11.65 -2.99
N LEU A 96 5.96 -12.78 -3.60
CA LEU A 96 5.05 -13.92 -3.79
C LEU A 96 4.31 -14.37 -2.51
N PRO A 97 4.97 -14.57 -1.34
CA PRO A 97 4.27 -14.92 -0.11
C PRO A 97 3.44 -13.77 0.49
N ALA A 98 3.75 -12.51 0.14
CA ALA A 98 3.00 -11.34 0.60
C ALA A 98 1.68 -11.17 -0.16
N ALA A 99 1.53 -11.74 -1.35
CA ALA A 99 0.30 -11.69 -2.12
C ALA A 99 -0.89 -12.14 -1.27
N LEU A 100 -1.90 -11.28 -1.14
CA LEU A 100 -3.11 -11.54 -0.37
C LEU A 100 -4.08 -12.38 -1.19
N SER A 101 -4.70 -13.37 -0.54
CA SER A 101 -5.90 -14.00 -1.10
C SER A 101 -7.08 -13.03 -1.07
N GLU A 102 -8.10 -13.27 -1.90
CA GLU A 102 -9.30 -12.42 -1.95
C GLU A 102 -10.00 -12.34 -0.59
N ALA A 103 -10.12 -13.48 0.10
CA ALA A 103 -10.71 -13.53 1.45
C ALA A 103 -9.86 -12.80 2.52
N GLU A 104 -8.51 -12.84 2.42
CA GLU A 104 -7.66 -12.04 3.32
C GLU A 104 -7.81 -10.55 3.03
N ARG A 105 -7.90 -10.17 1.74
CA ARG A 105 -8.05 -8.80 1.31
C ARG A 105 -9.37 -8.21 1.82
N GLU A 106 -10.49 -8.89 1.61
CA GLU A 106 -11.81 -8.45 2.07
C GLU A 106 -11.84 -8.23 3.58
N ARG A 107 -11.32 -9.17 4.37
CA ARG A 107 -11.26 -9.02 5.84
C ARG A 107 -10.38 -7.85 6.29
N MET A 108 -9.27 -7.62 5.59
CA MET A 108 -8.39 -6.48 5.88
C MET A 108 -9.06 -5.16 5.48
N GLU A 109 -9.78 -5.12 4.36
CA GLU A 109 -10.56 -3.95 3.91
C GLU A 109 -11.68 -3.63 4.91
N GLU A 110 -12.45 -4.63 5.38
CA GLU A 110 -13.46 -4.44 6.43
C GLU A 110 -12.85 -3.89 7.72
N TRP A 111 -11.73 -4.46 8.18
CA TRP A 111 -11.05 -3.96 9.37
C TRP A 111 -10.56 -2.52 9.19
N LEU A 112 -10.01 -2.20 8.00
CA LEU A 112 -9.58 -0.85 7.67
C LEU A 112 -10.76 0.13 7.64
N ILE A 113 -11.94 -0.26 7.16
CA ILE A 113 -13.12 0.61 7.14
C ILE A 113 -13.52 0.97 8.57
N GLU A 114 -13.47 0.02 9.50
CA GLU A 114 -13.82 0.24 10.90
C GLU A 114 -12.77 1.05 11.67
N HIS A 115 -11.48 0.92 11.32
CA HIS A 115 -10.36 1.46 12.09
C HIS A 115 -9.64 2.64 11.42
N HIS A 116 -10.02 3.00 10.19
CA HIS A 116 -9.45 4.17 9.52
C HIS A 116 -9.95 5.44 10.19
N VAL A 117 -9.05 6.06 10.97
CA VAL A 117 -9.26 7.41 11.48
C VAL A 117 -8.85 8.37 10.37
N TYR A 118 -9.83 8.99 9.73
CA TYR A 118 -9.58 10.10 8.81
C TYR A 118 -9.07 11.28 9.65
N GLU A 119 -7.77 11.53 9.66
CA GLU A 119 -7.23 12.79 10.13
C GLU A 119 -7.53 13.85 9.07
N PRO A 120 -8.45 14.81 9.31
CA PRO A 120 -8.59 15.93 8.42
C PRO A 120 -7.24 16.64 8.38
N SER A 121 -6.70 16.88 7.18
CA SER A 121 -5.54 17.75 7.02
C SER A 121 -5.85 19.06 7.74
N GLU A 122 -5.04 19.44 8.73
CA GLU A 122 -5.08 20.81 9.24
C GLU A 122 -4.91 21.71 8.01
N GLU A 123 -5.95 22.48 7.67
CA GLU A 123 -5.79 23.56 6.72
C GLU A 123 -4.73 24.48 7.32
N ASP A 124 -3.55 24.48 6.72
CA ASP A 124 -2.49 25.44 6.99
C ASP A 124 -3.04 26.84 6.67
N PHE A 125 -3.72 27.46 7.64
CA PHE A 125 -4.13 28.86 7.59
C PHE A 125 -2.87 29.73 7.70
N TYR A 126 -2.25 30.04 6.55
CA TYR A 126 -1.24 31.09 6.40
C TYR A 126 -1.84 32.37 5.79
#